data_AF-A0A950DQT0-F1
#
_entry.id   AF-A0A950DQT0-F1
#
_cell.length_a   1.000
_cell.length_b   1.000
_cell.length_c   1.000
_cell.angle_alpha   90.00
_cell.angle_beta   90.00
_cell.angle_gamma   90.00
#
_symmetry.space_group_name_H-M   'P 1'
#
loop_
_entity.id
_entity.type
_entity.pdbx_description
1 polymer ?
#
loop_
_entity_poly.entity_id
_entity_poly.type
_entity_poly.pdbx_seq_one_letter_code
_entity_poly.pdbx_strand_id
1 'polypeptide(L)'
;DRSTGMYAYNPRWHDDGVKTFLGQTGPFTGDAVVDIIMQQPATARFMARKFLRAFVYDDPEPELIDALAATFRASGYNTGRAMGVLLRSNVFYSERAYRALVKSPLEVAIGAMKMLGANEVGARTLGALAVMGQIPMQPPNVAGWPGGSLWLNTGTYLARLTYLRQLVMFKPAAQSNLATMAMNANMPSGMDPQIYTSPATHLGSPEMWVAGAVQNDPVSVGERIVDTVVQGDATAQQTSDILHYLSTDGVGNRVALSGENFEEKVRGGVSLAMALPAYQLA
;
A
#
# COMPACT_ATOMS: atom_id res chain seq x y z
N ASP A 1 -8.76 0.35 32.31
CA ASP A 1 -10.23 0.40 32.50
C ASP A 1 -10.90 0.00 31.18
N ARG A 2 -11.79 -1.00 31.21
CA ARG A 2 -12.46 -1.53 30.00
C ARG A 2 -13.41 -0.53 29.34
N SER A 3 -13.88 0.47 30.08
CA SER A 3 -14.81 1.49 29.57
C SER A 3 -14.10 2.65 28.87
N THR A 4 -12.88 3.00 29.32
CA THR A 4 -12.09 4.13 28.78
C THR A 4 -10.91 3.69 27.91
N GLY A 5 -10.51 2.42 27.95
CA GLY A 5 -9.30 1.93 27.29
C GLY A 5 -7.99 2.45 27.91
N MET A 6 -8.08 3.27 28.96
CA MET A 6 -6.91 3.84 29.62
C MET A 6 -6.27 2.85 30.59
N TYR A 7 -4.95 2.97 30.76
CA TYR A 7 -4.23 2.26 31.81
C TYR A 7 -4.80 2.67 33.19
N ALA A 8 -5.10 1.68 34.04
CA ALA A 8 -5.56 1.90 35.40
C ALA A 8 -4.67 1.12 36.35
N TYR A 9 -3.93 1.84 37.19
CA TYR A 9 -3.09 1.25 38.23
C TYR A 9 -3.97 0.71 39.35
N ASN A 10 -3.82 -0.57 39.68
CA ASN A 10 -4.49 -1.20 40.81
C ASN A 10 -3.45 -1.57 41.88
N PRO A 11 -3.37 -0.82 43.00
CA PRO A 11 -2.40 -1.08 44.05
C PRO A 11 -2.49 -2.50 44.62
N ARG A 12 -3.69 -3.11 44.65
CA ARG A 12 -3.87 -4.47 45.21
C ARG A 12 -3.29 -5.58 44.33
N TRP A 13 -3.05 -5.28 43.06
CA TRP A 13 -2.44 -6.21 42.10
C TRP A 13 -0.99 -5.85 41.79
N HIS A 14 -0.49 -4.76 42.37
CA HIS A 14 0.89 -4.37 42.22
C HIS A 14 1.75 -5.08 43.26
N ASP A 15 2.91 -5.55 42.82
CA ASP A 15 3.95 -6.03 43.72
C ASP A 15 4.91 -4.87 43.97
N ASP A 16 4.87 -4.29 45.18
CA ASP A 16 5.78 -3.23 45.63
C ASP A 16 7.14 -3.77 46.12
N GLY A 17 7.35 -5.08 46.07
CA GLY A 17 8.59 -5.73 46.47
C GLY A 17 9.80 -5.27 45.67
N VAL A 18 10.98 -5.45 46.26
CA VAL A 18 12.26 -5.18 45.58
C VAL A 18 12.52 -6.29 44.56
N LYS A 19 12.76 -5.90 43.30
CA LYS A 19 13.10 -6.81 42.20
C LYS A 19 14.45 -6.44 41.61
N THR A 20 15.12 -7.43 41.04
CA THR A 20 16.29 -7.21 40.18
C THR A 20 15.89 -7.41 38.72
N PHE A 21 16.09 -6.39 37.89
CA PHE A 21 15.76 -6.42 36.48
C PHE A 21 16.88 -5.76 35.66
N LEU A 22 17.42 -6.50 34.68
CA LEU A 22 18.53 -6.07 33.81
C LEU A 22 19.72 -5.42 34.57
N GLY A 23 20.09 -6.01 35.72
CA GLY A 23 21.22 -5.57 36.54
C GLY A 23 20.93 -4.41 37.50
N GLN A 24 19.72 -3.85 37.50
CA GLN A 24 19.29 -2.85 38.47
C GLN A 24 18.39 -3.50 39.54
N THR A 25 18.46 -3.02 40.78
CA THR A 25 17.66 -3.56 41.90
C THR A 25 16.87 -2.44 42.58
N GLY A 26 15.56 -2.64 42.76
CA GLY A 26 14.69 -1.66 43.40
C GLY A 26 13.21 -2.08 43.39
N PRO A 27 12.34 -1.34 44.09
CA PRO A 27 10.90 -1.56 44.05
C PRO A 27 10.30 -0.99 42.75
N PHE A 28 10.62 -1.61 41.60
CA PHE A 28 10.28 -1.03 40.29
C PHE A 28 8.78 -1.10 39.98
N THR A 29 8.21 0.02 39.53
CA THR A 29 6.89 0.04 38.89
C THR A 29 6.98 -0.41 37.42
N GLY A 30 5.83 -0.53 36.74
CA GLY A 30 5.80 -0.82 35.30
C GLY A 30 6.56 0.23 34.48
N ASP A 31 6.39 1.51 34.81
CA ASP A 31 7.07 2.61 34.14
C ASP A 31 8.58 2.55 34.35
N ALA A 32 9.03 2.27 35.58
CA ALA A 32 10.45 2.11 35.88
C ALA A 32 11.08 0.95 35.08
N VAL A 33 10.35 -0.16 34.90
CA VAL A 33 10.81 -1.27 34.04
C VAL A 33 10.94 -0.83 32.58
N VAL A 34 9.98 -0.06 32.07
CA VAL A 34 10.05 0.50 30.70
C VAL A 34 11.26 1.43 30.56
N ASP A 35 11.53 2.29 31.53
CA ASP A 35 12.70 3.18 31.53
C ASP A 35 14.02 2.38 31.50
N ILE A 36 14.12 1.32 32.30
CA ILE A 36 15.30 0.43 32.31
C ILE A 36 15.49 -0.23 30.93
N ILE A 37 14.41 -0.65 30.26
CA ILE A 37 14.46 -1.19 28.90
C ILE A 37 14.92 -0.11 27.92
N MET A 38 14.36 1.10 28.01
CA MET A 38 14.74 2.23 27.15
C MET A 38 16.21 2.66 27.36
N GLN A 39 16.83 2.37 28.50
CA GLN A 39 18.26 2.62 28.68
C GLN A 39 19.16 1.63 27.92
N GLN A 40 18.65 0.45 27.54
CA GLN A 40 19.46 -0.56 26.84
C GLN A 40 19.80 -0.11 25.41
N PRO A 41 21.08 -0.24 24.96
CA PRO A 41 21.45 0.04 23.57
C PRO A 41 20.67 -0.79 22.55
N ALA A 42 20.28 -2.01 22.94
CA ALA A 42 19.48 -2.92 22.14
C ALA A 42 18.14 -2.32 21.71
N THR A 43 17.53 -1.46 22.53
CA THR A 43 16.23 -0.84 22.25
C THR A 43 16.30 0.11 21.05
N ALA A 44 17.33 0.95 21.01
CA ALA A 44 17.56 1.85 19.87
C ALA A 44 17.87 1.06 18.58
N ARG A 45 18.71 0.02 18.66
CA ARG A 45 19.02 -0.87 17.53
C ARG A 45 17.79 -1.61 17.02
N PHE A 46 16.95 -2.10 17.92
CA PHE A 46 15.71 -2.80 17.57
C PHE A 46 14.75 -1.90 16.79
N MET A 47 14.54 -0.66 17.26
CA MET A 47 13.67 0.30 16.59
C MET A 47 14.26 0.79 15.28
N ALA A 48 15.56 1.11 15.23
CA ALA A 48 16.24 1.50 14.00
C ALA A 48 16.11 0.42 12.92
N ARG A 49 16.32 -0.86 13.27
CA ARG A 49 16.10 -1.99 12.37
C ARG A 49 14.65 -2.02 11.87
N LYS A 50 13.66 -1.80 12.73
CA LYS A 50 12.25 -1.75 12.31
C LYS A 50 11.97 -0.62 11.32
N PHE A 51 12.51 0.57 11.54
CA PHE A 51 12.34 1.69 10.61
C PHE A 51 12.98 1.38 9.25
N LEU A 52 14.21 0.88 9.24
CA LEU A 52 14.91 0.49 8.02
C LEU A 52 14.13 -0.58 7.23
N ARG A 53 13.65 -1.62 7.92
CA ARG A 53 12.85 -2.68 7.30
C ARG A 53 11.49 -2.22 6.79
N ALA A 54 10.91 -1.20 7.40
CA ALA A 54 9.60 -0.68 6.99
C ALA A 54 9.69 0.27 5.79
N PHE A 55 10.83 0.95 5.59
CA PHE A 55 10.93 2.05 4.62
C PHE A 55 12.05 1.89 3.59
N VAL A 56 12.98 0.95 3.76
CA VAL A 56 14.18 0.82 2.90
C VAL A 56 14.29 -0.59 2.31
N TYR A 57 14.75 -1.59 3.08
CA TYR A 57 14.85 -2.99 2.66
C TYR A 57 14.91 -3.93 3.88
N ASP A 58 14.62 -5.22 3.66
CA ASP A 58 14.36 -6.20 4.72
C ASP A 58 15.59 -6.58 5.57
N ASP A 59 16.80 -6.45 5.00
CA ASP A 59 18.07 -6.91 5.57
C ASP A 59 19.12 -5.77 5.68
N PRO A 60 18.86 -4.72 6.49
CA PRO A 60 19.79 -3.62 6.69
C PRO A 60 21.09 -4.06 7.35
N GLU A 61 22.19 -3.47 6.90
CA GLU A 61 23.54 -3.69 7.41
C GLU A 61 23.63 -3.24 8.89
N PRO A 62 24.42 -3.94 9.74
CA PRO A 62 24.58 -3.58 11.14
C PRO A 62 25.02 -2.13 11.36
N GLU A 63 25.89 -1.61 10.49
CA GLU A 63 26.42 -0.25 10.55
C GLU A 63 25.34 0.80 10.32
N LEU A 64 24.42 0.51 9.37
CA LEU A 64 23.29 1.39 9.08
C LEU A 64 22.27 1.41 10.23
N ILE A 65 22.02 0.23 10.82
CA ILE A 65 21.21 0.12 12.03
C ILE A 65 21.82 0.95 13.15
N ASP A 66 23.14 0.87 13.33
CA ASP A 66 23.85 1.57 14.40
C ASP A 66 23.88 3.08 14.21
N ALA A 67 24.06 3.55 12.98
CA ALA A 67 23.99 4.98 12.66
C ALA A 67 22.59 5.58 12.97
N LEU A 68 21.53 4.88 12.56
CA LEU A 68 20.16 5.34 12.85
C LEU A 68 19.81 5.18 14.34
N ALA A 69 20.27 4.12 15.00
CA ALA A 69 20.06 3.90 16.43
C ALA A 69 20.74 4.98 17.27
N ALA A 70 21.97 5.38 16.92
CA ALA A 70 22.68 6.47 17.58
C ALA A 70 21.90 7.79 17.46
N THR A 71 21.40 8.09 16.26
CA THR A 71 20.54 9.26 16.01
C THR A 71 19.26 9.22 16.85
N PHE A 72 18.57 8.08 16.84
CA PHE A 72 17.31 7.88 17.56
C PHE A 72 17.50 8.06 19.07
N ARG A 73 18.56 7.45 19.65
CA ARG A 73 18.89 7.57 21.07
C ARG A 73 19.33 8.98 21.45
N ALA A 74 20.20 9.61 20.66
CA ALA A 74 20.66 10.99 20.90
C ALA A 74 19.52 12.02 20.86
N SER A 75 18.46 11.72 20.10
CA SER A 75 17.25 12.54 20.05
C SER A 75 16.27 12.33 21.22
N GLY A 76 16.61 11.49 22.20
CA GLY A 76 15.70 11.11 23.28
C GLY A 76 14.55 10.24 22.79
N TYR A 77 14.82 9.30 21.87
CA TYR A 77 13.83 8.40 21.28
C TYR A 77 12.73 9.14 20.47
N ASN A 78 13.08 10.24 19.82
CA ASN A 78 12.15 10.96 18.95
C ASN A 78 12.02 10.29 17.57
N THR A 79 10.88 9.64 17.32
CA THR A 79 10.60 8.93 16.06
C THR A 79 10.66 9.86 14.85
N GLY A 80 10.15 11.10 14.97
CA GLY A 80 10.16 12.07 13.87
C GLY A 80 11.57 12.49 13.45
N ARG A 81 12.49 12.63 14.41
CA ARG A 81 13.91 12.91 14.15
C ARG A 81 14.58 11.73 13.43
N ALA A 82 14.37 10.51 13.91
CA ALA A 82 14.91 9.30 13.28
C ALA A 82 14.39 9.12 11.84
N MET A 83 13.08 9.24 11.64
CA MET A 83 12.47 9.17 10.31
C MET A 83 12.94 10.29 9.39
N GLY A 84 13.08 11.51 9.90
CA GLY A 84 13.61 12.62 9.10
C GLY A 84 15.04 12.40 8.63
N VAL A 85 15.90 11.80 9.46
CA VAL A 85 17.26 11.40 9.04
C VAL A 85 17.20 10.28 8.02
N LEU A 86 16.37 9.26 8.25
CA LEU A 86 16.24 8.13 7.34
C LEU A 86 15.77 8.56 5.94
N LEU A 87 14.67 9.31 5.85
CA LEU A 87 14.05 9.69 4.59
C LEU A 87 14.87 10.71 3.78
N ARG A 88 15.85 11.38 4.41
CA ARG A 88 16.80 12.30 3.73
C ARG A 88 18.17 11.69 3.48
N SER A 89 18.36 10.42 3.82
CA SER A 89 19.64 9.74 3.67
C SER A 89 19.85 9.24 2.24
N ASN A 90 21.10 9.15 1.81
CA ASN A 90 21.44 8.57 0.50
C ASN A 90 21.01 7.10 0.39
N VAL A 91 20.94 6.36 1.51
CA VAL A 91 20.52 4.95 1.47
C VAL A 91 19.05 4.80 1.06
N PHE A 92 18.19 5.75 1.44
CA PHE A 92 16.77 5.74 1.06
C PHE A 92 16.57 5.86 -0.46
N TYR A 93 17.50 6.55 -1.14
CA TYR A 93 17.49 6.75 -2.60
C TYR A 93 18.47 5.83 -3.33
N SER A 94 19.02 4.81 -2.65
CA SER A 94 19.96 3.88 -3.28
C SER A 94 19.24 2.90 -4.19
N GLU A 95 19.96 2.39 -5.21
CA GLU A 95 19.48 1.30 -6.08
C GLU A 95 19.00 0.09 -5.27
N ARG A 96 19.67 -0.22 -4.15
CA ARG A 96 19.28 -1.31 -3.24
C ARG A 96 17.94 -1.06 -2.57
N ALA A 97 17.58 0.19 -2.27
CA ALA A 97 16.29 0.53 -1.66
C ALA A 97 15.17 0.63 -2.69
N TYR A 98 15.51 0.89 -3.96
CA TYR A 98 14.52 0.98 -5.03
C TYR A 98 13.77 -0.35 -5.19
N ARG A 99 12.45 -0.32 -5.00
CA ARG A 99 11.55 -1.49 -5.15
C ARG A 99 11.88 -2.71 -4.27
N ALA A 100 12.67 -2.52 -3.21
CA ALA A 100 13.12 -3.62 -2.37
C ALA A 100 12.06 -4.18 -1.42
N LEU A 101 10.99 -3.42 -1.16
CA LEU A 101 9.93 -3.81 -0.22
C LEU A 101 8.73 -4.44 -0.92
N VAL A 102 8.34 -5.61 -0.40
CA VAL A 102 7.08 -6.27 -0.78
C VAL A 102 5.92 -5.56 -0.11
N LYS A 103 5.03 -4.97 -0.92
CA LYS A 103 3.78 -4.37 -0.43
C LYS A 103 2.97 -5.39 0.38
N SER A 104 2.54 -4.97 1.56
CA SER A 104 1.55 -5.67 2.38
C SER A 104 0.20 -5.78 1.66
N PRO A 105 -0.64 -6.77 2.02
CA PRO A 105 -1.98 -6.89 1.45
C PRO A 105 -2.80 -5.60 1.50
N LEU A 106 -2.70 -4.83 2.58
CA LEU A 106 -3.37 -3.55 2.74
C LEU A 106 -2.85 -2.51 1.73
N GLU A 107 -1.53 -2.40 1.55
CA GLU A 107 -0.94 -1.49 0.56
C GLU A 107 -1.31 -1.87 -0.87
N VAL A 108 -1.37 -3.17 -1.18
CA VAL A 108 -1.86 -3.65 -2.48
C VAL A 108 -3.32 -3.26 -2.67
N ALA A 109 -4.17 -3.53 -1.68
CA ALA A 109 -5.61 -3.30 -1.80
C ALA A 109 -5.95 -1.81 -1.92
N ILE A 110 -5.48 -1.00 -0.97
CA ILE A 110 -5.70 0.45 -0.97
C ILE A 110 -5.00 1.10 -2.17
N GLY A 111 -3.78 0.65 -2.50
CA GLY A 111 -3.03 1.16 -3.65
C GLY A 111 -3.77 0.93 -4.96
N ALA A 112 -4.26 -0.29 -5.19
CA ALA A 112 -5.04 -0.61 -6.38
C ALA A 112 -6.36 0.18 -6.45
N MET A 113 -7.08 0.30 -5.32
CA MET A 113 -8.29 1.13 -5.27
C MET A 113 -8.00 2.58 -5.61
N LYS A 114 -6.94 3.17 -5.04
CA LYS A 114 -6.51 4.55 -5.36
C LYS A 114 -6.13 4.70 -6.83
N MET A 115 -5.37 3.76 -7.37
CA MET A 115 -4.98 3.76 -8.78
C MET A 115 -6.22 3.72 -9.67
N LEU A 116 -7.23 2.89 -9.33
CA LEU A 116 -8.47 2.73 -10.08
C LEU A 116 -9.55 3.78 -9.76
N GLY A 117 -9.26 4.80 -8.94
CA GLY A 117 -10.22 5.84 -8.57
C GLY A 117 -11.40 5.36 -7.71
N ALA A 118 -11.26 4.21 -7.03
CA ALA A 118 -12.26 3.71 -6.12
C ALA A 118 -12.21 4.48 -4.79
N ASN A 119 -13.34 5.09 -4.41
CA ASN A 119 -13.43 5.97 -3.24
C ASN A 119 -14.02 5.28 -2.00
N GLU A 120 -14.48 4.04 -2.14
CA GLU A 120 -15.13 3.28 -1.06
C GLU A 120 -14.48 1.91 -0.85
N VAL A 121 -14.25 1.55 0.41
CA VAL A 121 -13.77 0.21 0.79
C VAL A 121 -14.98 -0.72 0.90
N GLY A 122 -15.25 -1.46 -0.17
CA GLY A 122 -16.34 -2.45 -0.18
C GLY A 122 -16.09 -3.62 0.78
N ALA A 123 -17.17 -4.28 1.24
CA ALA A 123 -17.11 -5.45 2.13
C ALA A 123 -16.24 -6.60 1.58
N ARG A 124 -16.16 -6.72 0.25
CA ARG A 124 -15.30 -7.71 -0.43
C ARG A 124 -13.80 -7.47 -0.20
N THR A 125 -13.38 -6.22 0.00
CA THR A 125 -11.99 -5.88 0.29
C THR A 125 -11.54 -6.48 1.61
N LEU A 126 -12.38 -6.44 2.65
CA LEU A 126 -12.05 -7.05 3.95
C LEU A 126 -11.88 -8.58 3.84
N GLY A 127 -12.76 -9.24 3.07
CA GLY A 127 -12.63 -10.68 2.80
C GLY A 127 -11.35 -11.01 2.03
N ALA A 128 -11.01 -10.23 1.01
CA ALA A 128 -9.78 -10.42 0.24
C ALA A 128 -8.52 -10.21 1.11
N LEU A 129 -8.52 -9.19 1.97
CA LEU A 129 -7.46 -8.93 2.93
C LEU A 129 -7.27 -10.09 3.92
N ALA A 130 -8.35 -10.71 4.37
CA ALA A 130 -8.29 -11.90 5.22
C ALA A 130 -7.62 -13.08 4.50
N VAL A 131 -8.00 -13.34 3.24
CA VAL A 131 -7.37 -14.40 2.42
C VAL A 131 -5.89 -14.12 2.16
N MET A 132 -5.51 -12.86 2.01
CA MET A 132 -4.11 -12.44 1.86
C MET A 132 -3.33 -12.41 3.20
N GLY A 133 -3.99 -12.68 4.34
CA GLY A 133 -3.34 -12.82 5.65
C GLY A 133 -3.20 -11.53 6.46
N GLN A 134 -3.92 -10.45 6.13
CA GLN A 134 -3.84 -9.18 6.86
C GLN A 134 -5.23 -8.55 7.09
N ILE A 135 -5.88 -8.91 8.18
CA ILE A 135 -7.12 -8.27 8.61
C ILE A 135 -6.77 -6.98 9.39
N PRO A 136 -7.23 -5.78 8.98
CA PRO A 136 -6.93 -4.55 9.69
C PRO A 136 -7.30 -4.63 11.18
N MET A 137 -6.45 -4.07 12.05
CA MET A 137 -6.62 -4.09 13.52
C MET A 137 -6.63 -5.48 14.19
N GLN A 138 -6.28 -6.53 13.46
CA GLN A 138 -6.25 -7.90 13.99
C GLN A 138 -4.90 -8.59 13.67
N PRO A 139 -3.79 -8.13 14.28
CA PRO A 139 -2.50 -8.79 14.09
C PRO A 139 -2.51 -10.18 14.73
N PRO A 140 -1.71 -11.12 14.20
CA PRO A 140 -1.66 -12.49 14.71
C PRO A 140 -1.10 -12.58 16.14
N ASN A 141 -0.23 -11.65 16.54
CA ASN A 141 0.31 -11.54 17.89
C ASN A 141 0.79 -10.10 18.19
N VAL A 142 1.32 -9.88 19.39
CA VAL A 142 1.83 -8.57 19.86
C VAL A 142 3.00 -8.01 19.03
N ALA A 143 3.69 -8.85 18.24
CA ALA A 143 4.75 -8.40 17.35
C ALA A 143 4.21 -7.78 16.03
N GLY A 144 2.91 -7.93 15.75
CA GLY A 144 2.26 -7.46 14.54
C GLY A 144 2.22 -8.54 13.44
N TRP A 145 2.13 -8.11 12.19
CA TRP A 145 2.24 -9.01 11.05
C TRP A 145 3.70 -9.22 10.64
N PRO A 146 4.09 -10.45 10.26
CA PRO A 146 5.35 -10.66 9.57
C PRO A 146 5.35 -9.87 8.25
N GLY A 147 6.33 -9.00 8.07
CA GLY A 147 6.50 -8.20 6.84
C GLY A 147 7.32 -8.91 5.76
N GLY A 148 7.63 -8.17 4.68
CA GLY A 148 8.58 -8.60 3.66
C GLY A 148 8.06 -9.70 2.74
N SER A 149 8.95 -10.61 2.34
CA SER A 149 8.64 -11.73 1.44
C SER A 149 7.57 -12.69 1.98
N LEU A 150 7.32 -12.71 3.29
CA LEU A 150 6.28 -13.53 3.91
C LEU A 150 4.86 -13.12 3.49
N TRP A 151 4.70 -11.93 2.92
CA TRP A 151 3.45 -11.53 2.28
C TRP A 151 3.15 -12.28 0.98
N LEU A 152 4.15 -12.92 0.38
CA LEU A 152 4.07 -13.62 -0.89
C LEU A 152 4.30 -15.12 -0.68
N ASN A 153 3.25 -15.89 -0.95
CA ASN A 153 3.31 -17.31 -1.23
C ASN A 153 2.34 -17.61 -2.38
N THR A 154 2.34 -18.84 -2.88
CA THR A 154 1.48 -19.24 -4.00
C THR A 154 0.00 -18.89 -3.78
N GLY A 155 -0.51 -19.06 -2.55
CA GLY A 155 -1.89 -18.76 -2.21
C GLY A 155 -2.17 -17.25 -2.10
N THR A 156 -1.35 -16.50 -1.37
CA THR A 156 -1.57 -15.06 -1.17
C THR A 156 -1.33 -14.27 -2.45
N TYR A 157 -0.43 -14.72 -3.32
CA TYR A 157 -0.23 -14.14 -4.64
C TYR A 157 -1.46 -14.31 -5.54
N LEU A 158 -2.02 -15.51 -5.64
CA LEU A 158 -3.25 -15.75 -6.39
C LEU A 158 -4.43 -14.94 -5.83
N ALA A 159 -4.51 -14.80 -4.51
CA ALA A 159 -5.52 -13.97 -3.87
C ALA A 159 -5.41 -12.48 -4.27
N ARG A 160 -4.18 -11.95 -4.35
CA ARG A 160 -3.92 -10.59 -4.87
C ARG A 160 -4.43 -10.44 -6.30
N LEU A 161 -4.06 -11.35 -7.19
CA LEU A 161 -4.49 -11.32 -8.60
C LEU A 161 -6.02 -11.37 -8.73
N THR A 162 -6.65 -12.25 -7.95
CA THR A 162 -8.11 -12.39 -7.92
C THR A 162 -8.77 -11.09 -7.47
N TYR A 163 -8.23 -10.45 -6.42
CA TYR A 163 -8.74 -9.18 -5.93
C TYR A 163 -8.58 -8.04 -6.94
N LEU A 164 -7.40 -7.91 -7.56
CA LEU A 164 -7.16 -6.91 -8.61
C LEU A 164 -8.10 -7.10 -9.80
N ARG A 165 -8.26 -8.34 -10.26
CA ARG A 165 -9.23 -8.68 -11.32
C ARG A 165 -10.65 -8.28 -10.93
N GLN A 166 -11.06 -8.53 -9.68
CA GLN A 166 -12.37 -8.09 -9.20
C GLN A 166 -12.49 -6.57 -9.24
N LEU A 167 -11.52 -5.82 -8.75
CA LEU A 167 -11.56 -4.35 -8.79
C LEU A 167 -11.70 -3.80 -10.21
N VAL A 168 -11.02 -4.40 -11.19
CA VAL A 168 -11.07 -3.96 -12.58
C VAL A 168 -12.39 -4.37 -13.26
N MET A 169 -12.92 -5.56 -12.96
CA MET A 169 -14.15 -6.08 -13.56
C MET A 169 -15.41 -5.45 -12.95
N PHE A 170 -15.34 -5.05 -11.68
CA PHE A 170 -16.38 -4.21 -11.09
C PHE A 170 -16.27 -2.83 -11.72
N LYS A 171 -17.14 -2.55 -12.70
CA LYS A 171 -17.52 -1.18 -13.04
C LYS A 171 -17.97 -0.59 -11.70
N PRO A 172 -17.29 0.46 -11.15
CA PRO A 172 -17.96 1.27 -10.15
C PRO A 172 -19.30 1.60 -10.81
N ALA A 173 -20.41 1.52 -10.08
CA ALA A 173 -21.57 2.23 -10.55
C ALA A 173 -21.08 3.67 -10.70
N ALA A 174 -20.73 4.07 -11.93
CA ALA A 174 -20.59 5.46 -12.29
C ALA A 174 -21.87 6.02 -11.72
N GLN A 175 -21.75 6.91 -10.73
CA GLN A 175 -22.89 7.56 -10.11
C GLN A 175 -23.81 7.89 -11.26
N SER A 176 -24.89 7.11 -11.36
CA SER A 176 -25.80 7.17 -12.47
C SER A 176 -26.49 8.48 -12.24
N ASN A 177 -25.93 9.53 -12.84
CA ASN A 177 -26.60 10.77 -13.13
C ASN A 177 -27.48 11.32 -11.99
N LEU A 178 -26.91 11.56 -10.80
CA LEU A 178 -27.54 12.49 -9.86
C LEU A 178 -27.61 13.90 -10.48
N ALA A 179 -26.71 14.24 -11.41
CA ALA A 179 -26.77 15.46 -12.20
C ALA A 179 -27.93 15.46 -13.22
N THR A 180 -28.31 14.32 -13.82
CA THR A 180 -29.44 14.28 -14.79
C THR A 180 -30.79 14.18 -14.09
N MET A 181 -30.87 13.74 -12.83
CA MET A 181 -32.10 13.86 -12.02
C MET A 181 -32.29 15.27 -11.43
N ALA A 182 -31.23 16.06 -11.28
CA ALA A 182 -31.31 17.45 -10.79
C ALA A 182 -31.59 18.48 -11.90
N MET A 183 -31.58 18.09 -13.17
CA MET A 183 -31.87 19.01 -14.29
C MET A 183 -33.37 19.30 -14.51
N ASN A 184 -34.27 18.75 -13.69
CA ASN A 184 -35.72 18.94 -13.86
C ASN A 184 -36.49 19.35 -12.59
N ALA A 185 -35.85 20.09 -11.67
CA ALA A 185 -36.56 20.80 -10.61
C ALA A 185 -35.92 22.17 -10.34
N ASN A 186 -36.70 23.22 -10.61
CA ASN A 186 -36.48 24.63 -10.27
C ASN A 186 -35.46 24.91 -9.15
N MET A 187 -34.37 25.60 -9.49
CA MET A 187 -33.57 26.38 -8.54
C MET A 187 -34.03 27.85 -8.56
N PRO A 188 -34.33 28.49 -7.42
CA PRO A 188 -34.36 29.95 -7.31
C PRO A 188 -32.93 30.51 -7.24
N SER A 189 -32.72 31.64 -7.91
CA SER A 189 -31.44 32.33 -8.09
C SER A 189 -30.82 32.81 -6.78
N GLY A 190 -29.52 32.54 -6.58
CA GLY A 190 -28.70 33.27 -5.61
C GLY A 190 -27.68 32.46 -4.81
N MET A 191 -26.81 31.66 -5.45
CA MET A 191 -25.52 31.25 -4.87
C MET A 191 -24.48 31.10 -5.99
N ASP A 192 -23.31 31.72 -5.78
CA ASP A 192 -22.17 31.74 -6.70
C ASP A 192 -21.53 30.33 -6.82
N PRO A 193 -21.37 29.74 -8.03
CA PRO A 193 -20.86 28.37 -8.18
C PRO A 193 -19.36 28.17 -7.97
N GLN A 194 -18.58 29.20 -7.61
CA GLN A 194 -17.11 29.16 -7.69
C GLN A 194 -16.37 28.54 -6.49
N ILE A 195 -17.02 27.76 -5.63
CA ILE A 195 -16.32 27.10 -4.49
C ILE A 195 -16.61 25.59 -4.44
N TYR A 196 -16.42 24.85 -5.54
CA TYR A 196 -16.19 23.39 -5.50
C TYR A 196 -15.43 22.92 -6.75
N THR A 197 -14.20 23.39 -6.96
CA THR A 197 -13.25 22.75 -7.89
C THR A 197 -12.09 22.18 -7.11
N SER A 198 -12.32 21.03 -6.47
CA SER A 198 -11.24 20.12 -6.08
C SER A 198 -10.72 19.42 -7.34
N PRO A 199 -9.40 19.24 -7.56
CA PRO A 199 -8.87 18.59 -8.77
C PRO A 199 -9.20 17.09 -8.88
N ALA A 200 -10.00 16.51 -7.97
CA ALA A 200 -10.16 15.06 -7.83
C ALA A 200 -11.39 14.46 -8.56
N THR A 201 -12.21 15.25 -9.29
CA THR A 201 -13.51 14.80 -9.81
C THR A 201 -13.53 14.31 -11.27
N HIS A 202 -12.40 14.15 -11.95
CA HIS A 202 -12.38 13.63 -13.33
C HIS A 202 -11.37 12.50 -13.58
N LEU A 203 -11.37 11.47 -12.74
CA LEU A 203 -10.64 10.23 -13.07
C LEU A 203 -11.67 9.16 -13.40
N GLY A 204 -12.08 9.16 -14.68
CA GLY A 204 -13.07 8.22 -15.18
C GLY A 204 -12.55 6.79 -15.25
N SER A 205 -13.36 5.93 -15.88
CA SER A 205 -13.13 4.49 -15.98
C SER A 205 -11.77 4.15 -16.64
N PRO A 206 -11.22 2.91 -16.50
CA PRO A 206 -9.88 2.56 -17.00
C PRO A 206 -9.61 2.95 -18.47
N GLU A 207 -10.68 3.06 -19.26
CA GLU A 207 -10.67 3.51 -20.65
C GLU A 207 -10.22 4.98 -20.79
N MET A 208 -10.41 5.82 -19.77
CA MET A 208 -9.94 7.21 -19.72
C MET A 208 -8.41 7.34 -19.63
N TRP A 209 -7.71 6.32 -19.12
CA TRP A 209 -6.25 6.32 -19.09
C TRP A 209 -5.66 6.20 -20.49
N VAL A 210 -6.45 5.65 -21.42
CA VAL A 210 -6.12 5.47 -22.82
C VAL A 210 -6.95 6.34 -23.76
N ALA A 211 -7.82 7.21 -23.25
CA ALA A 211 -8.68 8.09 -24.04
C ALA A 211 -7.93 9.15 -24.88
N GLY A 212 -6.61 9.27 -24.72
CA GLY A 212 -5.76 10.06 -25.61
C GLY A 212 -4.88 9.25 -26.56
N ALA A 213 -5.00 7.90 -26.57
CA ALA A 213 -4.46 7.08 -27.65
C ALA A 213 -5.38 7.30 -28.87
N VAL A 214 -4.84 7.98 -29.88
CA VAL A 214 -5.61 8.57 -30.99
C VAL A 214 -6.32 7.52 -31.86
N GLN A 215 -5.99 6.24 -31.73
CA GLN A 215 -6.58 5.14 -32.50
C GLN A 215 -6.67 3.92 -31.59
N ASN A 216 -7.69 3.07 -31.74
CA ASN A 216 -7.85 1.77 -31.07
C ASN A 216 -6.74 0.79 -31.51
N ASP A 217 -5.49 1.17 -31.31
CA ASP A 217 -4.30 0.47 -31.70
C ASP A 217 -3.75 -0.27 -30.47
N PRO A 218 -3.62 -1.61 -30.51
CA PRO A 218 -3.09 -2.41 -29.40
C PRO A 218 -1.73 -1.93 -28.89
N VAL A 219 -0.86 -1.41 -29.77
CA VAL A 219 0.48 -0.95 -29.41
C VAL A 219 0.42 0.31 -28.58
N SER A 220 -0.23 1.35 -29.10
CA SER A 220 -0.42 2.63 -28.42
C SER A 220 -1.13 2.48 -27.07
N VAL A 221 -2.12 1.58 -27.00
CA VAL A 221 -2.85 1.26 -25.76
C VAL A 221 -1.93 0.54 -24.76
N GLY A 222 -1.15 -0.43 -25.21
CA GLY A 222 -0.19 -1.16 -24.38
C GLY A 222 0.87 -0.23 -23.78
N GLU A 223 1.47 0.62 -24.61
CA GLU A 223 2.48 1.61 -24.17
C GLU A 223 1.92 2.57 -23.12
N ARG A 224 0.71 3.09 -23.32
CA ARG A 224 0.06 3.96 -22.31
C ARG A 224 -0.24 3.24 -21.01
N ILE A 225 -0.66 1.97 -21.07
CA ILE A 225 -0.89 1.17 -19.87
C ILE A 225 0.45 0.98 -19.14
N VAL A 226 1.54 0.68 -19.86
CA VAL A 226 2.86 0.53 -19.27
C VAL A 226 3.34 1.83 -18.61
N ASP A 227 3.23 2.96 -19.32
CA ASP A 227 3.62 4.27 -18.82
C ASP A 227 2.78 4.71 -17.60
N THR A 228 1.47 4.46 -17.63
CA THR A 228 0.56 4.93 -16.56
C THR A 228 0.55 4.00 -15.34
N VAL A 229 0.58 2.67 -15.55
CA VAL A 229 0.38 1.67 -14.48
C VAL A 229 1.69 1.24 -13.84
N VAL A 230 2.74 1.06 -14.65
CA VAL A 230 4.06 0.60 -14.19
C VAL A 230 5.15 1.65 -14.37
N GLN A 231 4.80 2.88 -14.79
CA GLN A 231 5.69 4.04 -14.86
C GLN A 231 6.92 3.79 -15.76
N GLY A 232 6.74 3.04 -16.84
CA GLY A 232 7.82 2.70 -17.78
C GLY A 232 8.72 1.55 -17.33
N ASP A 233 8.56 1.02 -16.12
CA ASP A 233 9.43 -0.03 -15.58
C ASP A 233 8.91 -1.45 -15.90
N ALA A 234 8.61 -1.72 -17.18
CA ALA A 234 8.31 -3.04 -17.71
C ALA A 234 9.45 -3.56 -18.59
N THR A 235 9.77 -4.85 -18.50
CA THR A 235 10.72 -5.48 -19.43
C THR A 235 10.12 -5.58 -20.84
N ALA A 236 10.98 -5.79 -21.85
CA ALA A 236 10.52 -6.02 -23.23
C ALA A 236 9.57 -7.23 -23.33
N GLN A 237 9.81 -8.28 -22.54
CA GLN A 237 8.95 -9.46 -22.49
C GLN A 237 7.57 -9.12 -21.90
N GLN A 238 7.53 -8.38 -20.80
CA GLN A 238 6.28 -7.98 -20.15
C GLN A 238 5.43 -7.06 -21.02
N THR A 239 6.10 -6.12 -21.71
CA THR A 239 5.46 -5.27 -22.70
C THR A 239 4.91 -6.14 -23.84
N SER A 240 5.68 -7.12 -24.31
CA SER A 240 5.22 -8.08 -25.31
C SER A 240 4.01 -8.90 -24.86
N ASP A 241 3.93 -9.31 -23.59
CA ASP A 241 2.80 -10.09 -23.06
C ASP A 241 1.51 -9.25 -23.01
N ILE A 242 1.62 -7.97 -22.60
CA ILE A 242 0.50 -7.01 -22.62
C ILE A 242 0.04 -6.77 -24.06
N LEU A 243 0.97 -6.53 -24.98
CA LEU A 243 0.69 -6.35 -26.40
C LEU A 243 0.05 -7.60 -27.02
N HIS A 244 0.53 -8.78 -26.66
CA HIS A 244 -0.04 -10.05 -27.09
C HIS A 244 -1.48 -10.22 -26.61
N TYR A 245 -1.77 -9.89 -25.35
CA TYR A 245 -3.14 -9.92 -24.81
C TYR A 245 -4.09 -8.95 -25.53
N LEU A 246 -3.62 -7.72 -25.80
CA LEU A 246 -4.41 -6.69 -26.47
C LEU A 246 -4.67 -7.01 -27.95
N SER A 247 -3.78 -7.76 -28.60
CA SER A 247 -3.84 -8.07 -30.02
C SER A 247 -4.39 -9.45 -30.37
N THR A 248 -4.74 -10.29 -29.39
CA THR A 248 -5.23 -11.67 -29.63
C THR A 248 -6.52 -12.00 -28.88
N ASP A 249 -7.33 -12.94 -29.35
CA ASP A 249 -8.56 -13.41 -28.68
C ASP A 249 -8.34 -14.37 -27.48
N GLY A 250 -7.10 -14.55 -27.02
CA GLY A 250 -6.76 -15.52 -25.98
C GLY A 250 -6.58 -16.96 -26.49
N VAL A 251 -6.93 -17.24 -27.75
CA VAL A 251 -6.64 -18.52 -28.45
C VAL A 251 -5.53 -18.33 -29.50
N GLY A 252 -5.03 -17.10 -29.64
CA GLY A 252 -3.90 -16.76 -30.50
C GLY A 252 -4.29 -16.16 -31.86
N ASN A 253 -5.59 -16.00 -32.14
CA ASN A 253 -6.01 -15.31 -33.36
C ASN A 253 -5.84 -13.81 -33.18
N ARG A 254 -5.30 -13.12 -34.20
CA ARG A 254 -5.17 -11.67 -34.17
C ARG A 254 -6.54 -11.01 -34.18
N VAL A 255 -6.77 -10.10 -33.25
CA VAL A 255 -8.01 -9.32 -33.11
C VAL A 255 -7.65 -7.84 -33.00
N ALA A 256 -8.29 -7.01 -33.82
CA ALA A 256 -8.18 -5.56 -33.70
C ALA A 256 -9.01 -5.06 -32.52
N LEU A 257 -8.56 -3.98 -31.87
CA LEU A 257 -9.40 -3.30 -30.88
C LEU A 257 -10.53 -2.58 -31.62
N SER A 258 -11.76 -2.92 -31.26
CA SER A 258 -13.00 -2.36 -31.78
C SER A 258 -13.83 -1.81 -30.63
N GLY A 259 -14.83 -0.97 -30.91
CA GLY A 259 -15.71 -0.46 -29.86
C GLY A 259 -16.40 -1.54 -29.02
N GLU A 260 -16.54 -2.75 -29.54
CA GLU A 260 -17.18 -3.88 -28.85
C GLU A 260 -16.24 -4.59 -27.86
N ASN A 261 -14.93 -4.67 -28.15
CA ASN A 261 -13.97 -5.39 -27.31
C ASN A 261 -13.00 -4.47 -26.55
N PHE A 262 -13.00 -3.17 -26.84
CA PHE A 262 -12.04 -2.20 -26.32
C PHE A 262 -12.06 -2.14 -24.79
N GLU A 263 -13.25 -1.99 -24.17
CA GLU A 263 -13.37 -1.88 -22.71
C GLU A 263 -12.81 -3.13 -22.00
N GLU A 264 -13.18 -4.31 -22.48
CA GLU A 264 -12.74 -5.59 -21.91
C GLU A 264 -11.23 -5.78 -22.04
N LYS A 265 -10.68 -5.48 -23.23
CA LYS A 265 -9.25 -5.62 -23.52
C LYS A 265 -8.38 -4.63 -22.74
N VAL A 266 -8.80 -3.38 -22.64
CA VAL A 266 -8.10 -2.38 -21.83
C VAL A 266 -8.09 -2.79 -20.36
N ARG A 267 -9.23 -3.22 -19.82
CA ARG A 267 -9.35 -3.72 -18.45
C ARG A 267 -8.43 -4.92 -18.21
N GLY A 268 -8.47 -5.91 -19.08
CA GLY A 268 -7.60 -7.08 -18.99
C GLY A 268 -6.12 -6.72 -19.08
N GLY A 269 -5.74 -5.78 -19.96
CA GLY A 269 -4.37 -5.29 -20.10
C GLY A 269 -3.87 -4.57 -18.84
N VAL A 270 -4.71 -3.71 -18.24
CA VAL A 270 -4.42 -3.06 -16.94
C VAL A 270 -4.29 -4.10 -15.84
N SER A 271 -5.20 -5.08 -15.79
CA SER A 271 -5.13 -6.17 -14.81
C SER A 271 -3.85 -6.98 -14.96
N LEU A 272 -3.39 -7.22 -16.19
CA LEU A 272 -2.14 -7.92 -16.46
C LEU A 272 -0.93 -7.08 -16.00
N ALA A 273 -0.91 -5.78 -16.33
CA ALA A 273 0.15 -4.87 -15.90
C ALA A 273 0.26 -4.77 -14.37
N MET A 274 -0.88 -4.71 -13.66
CA MET A 274 -0.91 -4.71 -12.19
C MET A 274 -0.54 -6.05 -11.56
N ALA A 275 -0.71 -7.14 -12.31
CA ALA A 275 -0.38 -8.50 -11.90
C ALA A 275 1.10 -8.85 -12.06
N LEU A 276 1.90 -8.02 -12.75
CA LEU A 276 3.31 -8.32 -12.99
C LEU A 276 4.09 -8.27 -11.66
N PRO A 277 4.80 -9.36 -11.29
CA PRO A 277 5.62 -9.36 -10.09
C PRO A 277 6.88 -8.52 -10.31
N ALA A 278 7.03 -7.45 -9.53
CA ALA A 278 8.20 -6.56 -9.56
C ALA A 278 9.55 -7.23 -9.23
N TYR A 279 9.59 -8.50 -8.82
CA TYR A 279 10.84 -9.22 -8.51
C TYR A 279 11.46 -9.95 -9.72
N GLN A 280 10.86 -9.87 -10.90
CA GLN A 280 11.47 -10.34 -12.17
C GLN A 280 12.13 -9.20 -12.96
N LEU A 281 12.34 -8.04 -12.32
CA LEU A 281 13.11 -6.93 -12.87
C LEU A 281 14.61 -7.27 -12.76
N ALA A 282 15.12 -7.91 -13.81
CA ALA A 282 16.53 -7.97 -14.14
C ALA A 282 16.77 -7.14 -15.40
#